data_AF-A0A6U4IP37-F1
#
_entry.id   AF-A0A6U4IP37-F1
#
_cell.length_a   1.000
_cell.length_b   1.000
_cell.length_c   1.000
_cell.angle_alpha   90.00
_cell.angle_beta   90.00
_cell.angle_gamma   90.00
#
_symmetry.space_group_name_H-M   'P 1'
#
loop_
_entity.id
_entity.type
_entity.pdbx_description
1 polymer ?
#
loop_
_entity_poly.entity_id
_entity_poly.type
_entity_poly.pdbx_seq_one_letter_code
_entity_poly.pdbx_strand_id
1 'polypeptide(L)'
;MRRVVAQVMRQCPYSPALGPPRKVLYDVDVEDHHYTLPEGALLFVMHPGLERGSALPPPLRIRGDGGAADEEEQAVALRMFGAGPRSCIAAETSFAFLGQALALVLKKWRWSLPGYEDGGDDADHLARDLLAYTGDGSLLVPLHDTPLKFESV
;
A
#
# COMPACT_ATOMS: atom_id res chain seq x y z
N MET A 1 12.59 -9.11 2.69
CA MET A 1 11.24 -9.41 2.15
C MET A 1 10.13 -8.60 2.82
N ARG A 2 9.98 -8.64 4.15
CA ARG A 2 8.94 -7.87 4.87
C ARG A 2 8.89 -6.38 4.49
N ARG A 3 10.03 -5.70 4.48
CA ARG A 3 10.15 -4.29 4.06
C ARG A 3 9.65 -4.03 2.63
N VAL A 4 9.98 -4.92 1.70
CA VAL A 4 9.54 -4.84 0.30
C VAL A 4 8.03 -4.98 0.22
N VAL A 5 7.45 -6.01 0.84
CA VAL A 5 6.00 -6.21 0.90
C VAL A 5 5.32 -4.99 1.53
N ALA A 6 5.88 -4.46 2.62
CA ALA A 6 5.32 -3.32 3.32
C ALA A 6 5.24 -2.08 2.43
N GLN A 7 6.33 -1.78 1.71
CA GLN A 7 6.38 -0.63 0.81
C GLN A 7 5.46 -0.79 -0.41
N VAL A 8 5.37 -2.00 -0.98
CA VAL A 8 4.42 -2.28 -2.07
C VAL A 8 2.98 -2.05 -1.60
N MET A 9 2.61 -2.54 -0.42
CA MET A 9 1.25 -2.36 0.12
C MET A 9 0.92 -0.89 0.44
N ARG A 10 1.93 -0.04 0.68
CA ARG A 10 1.70 1.41 0.78
C ARG A 10 1.26 1.98 -0.57
N GLN A 11 1.86 1.55 -1.68
CA GLN A 11 1.52 2.07 -3.02
C GLN A 11 0.31 1.38 -3.66
N CYS A 12 0.06 0.13 -3.28
CA CYS A 12 -1.11 -0.64 -3.67
C CYS A 12 -2.01 -0.82 -2.44
N PRO A 13 -2.68 0.25 -1.98
CA PRO A 13 -3.63 0.15 -0.88
C PRO A 13 -4.70 -0.86 -1.24
N TYR A 14 -5.04 -1.78 -0.33
CA TYR A 14 -6.12 -2.74 -0.56
C TYR A 14 -7.51 -2.13 -0.26
N SER A 15 -7.56 -0.98 0.41
CA SER A 15 -8.79 -0.26 0.77
C SER A 15 -8.47 1.23 0.93
N PRO A 16 -9.41 2.14 0.62
CA PRO A 16 -9.16 3.56 0.83
C PRO A 16 -9.13 3.97 2.31
N ALA A 17 -9.81 3.24 3.18
CA ALA A 17 -9.81 3.47 4.62
C ALA A 17 -9.38 2.24 5.40
N LEU A 18 -8.68 2.44 6.52
CA LEU A 18 -8.25 1.39 7.43
C LEU A 18 -9.40 0.96 8.34
N GLY A 19 -10.06 -0.13 7.97
CA GLY A 19 -11.17 -0.69 8.72
C GLY A 19 -12.45 0.16 8.65
N PRO A 20 -13.51 -0.24 9.37
CA PRO A 20 -14.76 0.51 9.37
C PRO A 20 -14.60 1.85 10.10
N PRO A 21 -15.42 2.87 9.78
CA PRO A 21 -15.40 4.13 10.49
C PRO A 21 -15.64 3.97 11.99
N ARG A 22 -15.12 4.91 12.77
CA ARG A 22 -15.38 4.99 14.22
C ARG A 22 -16.48 6.02 14.47
N LYS A 23 -17.45 5.67 15.30
CA LYS A 23 -18.42 6.64 15.81
C LYS A 23 -17.85 7.27 17.07
N VAL A 24 -17.78 8.60 17.10
CA VAL A 24 -17.43 9.38 18.28
C VAL A 24 -18.60 9.28 19.27
N LEU A 25 -18.34 8.79 20.49
CA LEU A 25 -19.40 8.46 21.45
C LEU A 25 -19.73 9.61 22.41
N TYR A 26 -18.88 10.62 22.46
CA TYR A 26 -18.98 11.84 23.25
C TYR A 26 -17.99 12.84 22.65
N ASP A 27 -18.14 14.13 22.93
CA ASP A 27 -17.22 15.14 22.42
C ASP A 27 -15.77 14.82 22.83
N VAL A 28 -14.85 14.81 21.85
CA VAL A 28 -13.42 14.53 22.06
C VAL A 28 -12.60 15.73 21.61
N ASP A 29 -11.89 16.35 22.55
CA ASP A 29 -10.90 17.38 22.23
C ASP A 29 -9.63 16.74 21.67
N VAL A 30 -9.22 17.18 20.48
CA VAL A 30 -7.93 16.78 19.88
C VAL A 30 -6.91 17.84 20.24
N GLU A 31 -6.24 17.63 21.38
CA GLU A 31 -5.34 18.61 22.02
C GLU A 31 -4.28 19.17 21.05
N ASP A 32 -3.69 18.31 20.22
CA ASP A 32 -2.60 18.68 19.29
C ASP A 32 -3.07 19.50 18.07
N HIS A 33 -4.38 19.64 17.85
CA HIS A 33 -4.93 20.25 16.63
C HIS A 33 -6.02 21.28 16.88
N HIS A 34 -6.28 21.66 18.14
CA HIS A 34 -7.21 22.73 18.53
C HIS A 34 -8.62 22.60 17.93
N TYR A 35 -9.13 21.38 17.78
CA TYR A 35 -10.52 21.14 17.39
C TYR A 35 -11.16 20.03 18.23
N THR A 36 -12.48 20.12 18.37
CA THR A 36 -13.31 19.11 19.05
C THR A 36 -14.02 18.27 18.02
N LEU A 37 -13.94 16.95 18.17
CA LEU A 37 -14.75 15.99 17.43
C LEU A 37 -16.09 15.83 18.14
N PRO A 38 -17.22 16.18 17.50
CA PRO A 38 -18.51 16.14 18.17
C PRO A 38 -19.02 14.71 18.34
N GLU A 39 -19.80 14.48 19.40
CA GLU A 39 -20.57 13.26 19.60
C GLU A 39 -21.38 12.92 18.32
N GLY A 40 -21.34 11.64 17.95
CA GLY A 40 -22.05 11.13 16.78
C GLY A 40 -21.28 11.28 15.47
N ALA A 41 -20.18 12.02 15.42
CA ALA A 41 -19.33 12.11 14.23
C ALA A 41 -18.77 10.74 13.81
N LEU A 42 -18.58 10.55 12.50
CA LEU A 42 -17.87 9.41 11.95
C LEU A 42 -16.43 9.79 11.61
N LEU A 43 -15.49 9.06 12.18
CA LEU A 43 -14.06 9.24 11.96
C LEU A 43 -13.54 8.13 11.05
N PHE A 44 -12.99 8.54 9.92
CA PHE A 44 -12.35 7.66 8.94
C PHE A 44 -10.84 7.84 9.03
N VAL A 45 -10.12 6.73 9.20
CA VAL A 45 -8.66 6.71 9.06
C VAL A 45 -8.37 6.27 7.64
N MET A 46 -7.85 7.19 6.82
CA MET A 46 -7.50 6.89 5.43
C MET A 46 -6.24 6.03 5.38
N HIS A 47 -6.12 5.20 4.34
CA HIS A 47 -4.92 4.41 4.11
C HIS A 47 -3.70 5.35 3.94
N PRO A 48 -2.56 5.10 4.59
CA PRO A 48 -1.38 5.99 4.56
C PRO A 48 -0.76 6.17 3.17
N GLY A 49 -1.10 5.29 2.23
CA GLY A 49 -0.75 5.40 0.81
C GLY A 49 -1.59 6.39 0.00
N LEU A 50 -2.72 6.85 0.55
CA LEU A 50 -3.62 7.80 -0.09
C LEU A 50 -3.30 9.21 0.42
N GLU A 51 -2.33 9.86 -0.20
CA GLU A 51 -2.08 11.28 0.03
C GLU A 51 -3.17 12.14 -0.65
N ARG A 52 -3.64 13.18 0.05
CA ARG A 52 -4.67 14.09 -0.48
C ARG A 52 -4.08 14.93 -1.62
N GLY A 53 -4.59 14.74 -2.84
CA GLY A 53 -4.33 15.63 -3.98
C GLY A 53 -2.98 15.44 -4.68
N SER A 54 -2.17 14.43 -4.31
CA SER A 54 -1.00 14.05 -5.09
C SER A 54 -1.39 13.01 -6.15
N ALA A 55 -0.73 13.09 -7.32
CA ALA A 55 -0.63 11.93 -8.19
C ALA A 55 -0.08 10.75 -7.36
N LEU A 56 -0.48 9.51 -7.68
CA LEU A 56 0.03 8.28 -7.05
C LEU A 56 1.47 8.47 -6.58
N PRO A 57 1.80 8.17 -5.30
CA PRO A 57 3.15 8.40 -4.78
C PRO A 57 4.15 7.83 -5.79
N PRO A 58 5.22 8.58 -6.13
CA PRO A 58 6.12 8.19 -7.21
C PRO A 58 6.53 6.73 -7.04
N PRO A 59 6.53 5.93 -8.13
CA PRO A 59 6.73 4.49 -8.05
C PRO A 59 7.95 4.19 -7.20
N LEU A 60 7.79 3.28 -6.23
CA LEU A 60 8.81 3.07 -5.22
C LEU A 60 10.08 2.62 -5.93
N ARG A 61 11.12 3.45 -5.90
CA ARG A 61 12.44 3.01 -6.30
C ARG A 61 12.95 2.10 -5.21
N ILE A 62 12.61 0.81 -5.29
CA ILE A 62 13.25 -0.22 -4.46
C ILE A 62 14.71 -0.23 -4.89
N ARG A 63 15.54 0.58 -4.23
CA ARG A 63 16.98 0.55 -4.48
C ARG A 63 17.49 -0.82 -4.05
N GLY A 64 18.05 -1.56 -5.01
CA GLY A 64 18.60 -2.90 -4.79
C GLY A 64 19.80 -2.93 -3.83
N ASP A 65 20.30 -1.77 -3.41
CA ASP A 65 21.41 -1.61 -2.46
C ASP A 65 20.97 -1.72 -0.98
N GLY A 66 19.67 -1.86 -0.69
CA GLY A 66 19.19 -1.89 0.68
C GLY A 66 19.31 -0.55 1.40
N GLY A 67 19.50 0.55 0.66
CA GLY A 67 19.42 1.91 1.18
C GLY A 67 18.14 2.03 1.98
N ALA A 68 18.29 2.35 3.26
CA ALA A 68 17.18 2.41 4.19
C ALA A 68 16.13 3.36 3.60
N ALA A 69 14.98 2.82 3.19
CA ALA A 69 13.76 3.61 3.23
C ALA A 69 13.76 4.25 4.62
N ASP A 70 13.47 5.55 4.70
CA ASP A 70 13.51 6.30 5.95
C ASP A 70 12.80 5.48 7.05
N GLU A 71 13.33 5.44 8.27
CA GLU A 71 12.73 4.64 9.35
C GLU A 71 11.27 5.04 9.56
N GLU A 72 10.98 6.32 9.38
CA GLU A 72 9.63 6.87 9.36
C GLU A 72 8.78 6.28 8.21
N GLU A 73 9.34 6.21 7.00
CA GLU A 73 8.67 5.63 5.84
C GLU A 73 8.35 4.14 6.03
N GLN A 74 9.25 3.39 6.66
CA GLN A 74 9.02 2.00 7.02
C GLN A 74 7.95 1.86 8.10
N ALA A 75 7.97 2.72 9.12
CA ALA A 75 6.99 2.72 10.19
C ALA A 75 5.59 3.06 9.66
N VAL A 76 5.48 4.03 8.75
CA VAL A 76 4.22 4.38 8.07
C VAL A 76 3.73 3.24 7.19
N ALA A 77 4.62 2.61 6.41
CA ALA A 77 4.26 1.45 5.60
C ALA A 77 3.64 0.37 6.49
N LEU A 78 4.30 -0.02 7.59
CA LEU A 78 3.82 -1.07 8.50
C LEU A 78 2.44 -0.82 9.14
N ARG A 79 1.92 0.42 9.08
CA ARG A 79 0.57 0.76 9.55
C ARG A 79 -0.54 0.39 8.55
N MET A 80 -0.22 -0.20 7.39
CA MET A 80 -1.25 -0.66 6.42
C MET A 80 -2.22 -1.68 7.01
N PHE A 81 -1.80 -2.43 8.03
CA PHE A 81 -2.67 -3.38 8.74
C PHE A 81 -3.46 -2.74 9.90
N GLY A 82 -3.48 -1.41 9.97
CA GLY A 82 -4.07 -0.66 11.06
C GLY A 82 -3.19 -0.62 12.32
N ALA A 83 -3.67 0.09 13.32
CA ALA A 83 -3.01 0.24 14.61
C ALA A 83 -4.03 0.16 15.76
N GLY A 84 -3.54 -0.15 16.96
CA GLY A 84 -4.34 -0.22 18.18
C GLY A 84 -5.27 -1.44 18.25
N PRO A 85 -6.37 -1.38 19.01
CA PRO A 85 -7.21 -2.56 19.34
C PRO A 85 -7.89 -3.23 18.14
N ARG A 86 -7.89 -2.59 16.97
CA ARG A 86 -8.52 -3.07 15.73
C ARG A 86 -7.49 -3.35 14.63
N SER A 87 -6.20 -3.42 14.97
CA SER A 87 -5.16 -3.85 14.02
C SER A 87 -5.42 -5.28 13.55
N CYS A 88 -5.05 -5.58 12.30
CA CYS A 88 -5.20 -6.91 11.74
C CYS A 88 -4.34 -7.93 12.51
N ILE A 89 -4.99 -8.90 13.16
CA ILE A 89 -4.32 -9.99 13.88
C ILE A 89 -3.51 -10.91 12.95
N ALA A 90 -3.82 -10.90 11.65
CA ALA A 90 -3.18 -11.72 10.63
C ALA A 90 -2.04 -10.99 9.90
N ALA A 91 -1.60 -9.82 10.37
CA ALA A 91 -0.54 -9.05 9.73
C ALA A 91 0.76 -9.87 9.58
N GLU A 92 1.22 -10.52 10.66
CA GLU A 92 2.43 -11.37 10.64
C GLU A 92 2.28 -12.55 9.68
N THR A 93 1.15 -13.24 9.72
CA THR A 93 0.85 -14.35 8.81
C THR A 93 0.83 -13.88 7.36
N SER A 94 0.28 -12.68 7.10
CA SER A 94 0.22 -12.10 5.76
C SER A 94 1.62 -11.78 5.23
N PHE A 95 2.49 -11.19 6.06
CA PHE A 95 3.88 -10.94 5.67
C PHE A 95 4.65 -12.24 5.40
N ALA A 96 4.46 -13.27 6.23
CA ALA A 96 5.09 -14.57 6.02
C ALA A 96 4.61 -15.21 4.71
N PHE A 97 3.29 -15.25 4.50
CA PHE A 97 2.68 -15.82 3.30
C PHE A 97 3.12 -15.09 2.02
N LEU A 98 2.95 -13.77 1.96
CA LEU A 98 3.32 -12.97 0.79
C LEU A 98 4.83 -13.04 0.53
N GLY A 99 5.63 -13.00 1.59
CA GLY A 99 7.08 -13.13 1.47
C GLY A 99 7.51 -14.47 0.89
N GLN A 100 6.88 -15.57 1.33
CA GLN A 100 7.18 -16.91 0.81
C GLN A 100 6.67 -17.09 -0.63
N ALA A 101 5.46 -16.63 -0.93
CA ALA A 101 4.90 -16.68 -2.28
C ALA A 101 5.80 -15.92 -3.28
N LEU A 102 6.21 -14.70 -2.94
CA LEU A 102 7.11 -13.90 -3.75
C LEU A 102 8.48 -14.60 -3.93
N ALA A 103 9.04 -15.14 -2.85
CA ALA A 103 10.30 -15.88 -2.94
C ALA A 103 10.21 -17.11 -3.87
N LEU A 104 9.09 -17.83 -3.84
CA LEU A 104 8.87 -18.99 -4.72
C LEU A 104 8.77 -18.58 -6.20
N VAL A 105 8.06 -17.48 -6.50
CA VAL A 105 7.98 -16.93 -7.85
C VAL A 105 9.37 -16.52 -8.33
N LEU A 106 10.09 -15.71 -7.54
CA LEU A 106 11.42 -15.20 -7.90
C LEU A 106 12.48 -16.31 -8.03
N LYS A 107 12.34 -17.42 -7.31
CA LYS A 107 13.26 -18.56 -7.40
C LYS A 107 13.13 -19.31 -8.72
N LYS A 108 11.92 -19.39 -9.28
CA LYS A 108 11.61 -20.23 -10.44
C LYS A 108 11.47 -19.43 -11.74
N TRP A 109 11.10 -18.16 -11.64
CA TRP A 109 10.72 -17.37 -12.78
C TRP A 109 11.44 -16.02 -12.78
N ARG A 110 11.97 -15.65 -13.95
CA ARG A 110 12.19 -14.26 -14.31
C ARG A 110 10.89 -13.73 -14.88
N TRP A 111 10.61 -12.46 -14.63
CA TRP A 111 9.42 -11.81 -15.17
C TRP A 111 9.81 -10.50 -15.87
N SER A 112 9.01 -10.11 -16.84
CA SER A 112 9.12 -8.84 -17.54
C SER A 112 7.73 -8.31 -17.84
N LEU A 113 7.63 -6.99 -17.90
CA LEU A 113 6.42 -6.29 -18.31
C LEU A 113 6.53 -6.02 -19.82
N PRO A 114 5.69 -6.62 -20.68
CA PRO A 114 5.76 -6.41 -22.12
C PRO A 114 5.64 -4.91 -22.46
N GLY A 115 6.60 -4.37 -23.21
CA GLY A 115 6.63 -2.95 -23.58
C GLY A 115 7.26 -2.03 -22.52
N TYR A 116 7.73 -2.55 -21.38
CA TYR A 116 8.52 -1.77 -20.43
C TYR A 116 10.01 -1.80 -20.82
N GLU A 117 10.54 -0.66 -21.24
CA GLU A 117 11.98 -0.42 -21.37
C GLU A 117 12.44 0.53 -20.26
N ASP A 118 13.41 0.10 -19.46
CA ASP A 118 13.87 0.83 -18.28
C ASP A 118 14.44 2.21 -18.67
N GLY A 119 13.80 3.28 -18.17
CA GLY A 119 14.23 4.67 -18.39
C GLY A 119 13.62 5.40 -19.60
N GLY A 120 12.63 4.83 -20.30
CA GLY A 120 11.85 5.52 -21.33
C GLY A 120 10.61 6.27 -20.79
N ASP A 121 10.08 7.25 -21.53
CA ASP A 121 8.86 7.98 -21.17
C ASP A 121 7.63 7.04 -21.00
N ASP A 122 7.62 5.89 -21.71
CA ASP A 122 6.60 4.85 -21.60
C ASP A 122 6.67 4.06 -20.27
N ALA A 123 7.84 4.04 -19.61
CA ALA A 123 8.03 3.34 -18.33
C ALA A 123 7.19 3.98 -17.21
N ASP A 124 7.08 5.31 -17.20
CA ASP A 124 6.26 6.05 -16.24
C ASP A 124 4.76 5.88 -16.52
N HIS A 125 4.35 5.72 -17.78
CA HIS A 125 2.96 5.42 -18.12
C HIS A 125 2.57 4.01 -17.70
N LEU A 126 3.37 2.99 -18.03
CA LEU A 126 3.10 1.61 -17.60
C LEU A 126 3.13 1.45 -16.08
N ALA A 127 4.04 2.14 -15.38
CA ALA A 127 4.07 2.14 -13.93
C ALA A 127 2.80 2.74 -13.31
N ARG A 128 2.23 3.79 -13.93
CA ARG A 128 0.96 4.36 -13.50
C ARG A 128 -0.21 3.42 -13.74
N ASP A 129 -0.26 2.75 -14.89
CA ASP A 129 -1.32 1.79 -15.20
C ASP A 129 -1.28 0.57 -14.27
N LEU A 130 -0.08 0.07 -13.94
CA LEU A 130 0.10 -1.05 -13.01
C LEU A 130 -0.33 -0.72 -11.58
N LEU A 131 -0.24 0.55 -11.19
CA LEU A 131 -0.66 1.07 -9.88
C LEU A 131 -2.06 1.71 -9.93
N ALA A 132 -2.71 1.74 -11.09
CA ALA A 132 -4.06 2.26 -11.21
C ALA A 132 -5.05 1.28 -10.58
N TYR A 133 -5.94 1.80 -9.72
CA TYR A 133 -6.94 1.00 -9.04
C TYR A 133 -8.32 1.64 -9.10
N THR A 134 -9.34 0.81 -8.96
CA THR A 134 -10.72 1.23 -8.75
C THR A 134 -11.26 0.59 -7.46
N GLY A 135 -12.25 1.23 -6.84
CA GLY A 135 -12.97 0.63 -5.74
C GLY A 135 -14.02 -0.36 -6.24
N ASP A 136 -14.09 -1.54 -5.62
CA ASP A 136 -15.16 -2.53 -5.86
C ASP A 136 -16.31 -2.46 -4.82
N GLY A 137 -16.23 -1.47 -3.92
CA GLY A 137 -17.14 -1.30 -2.78
C GLY A 137 -16.58 -1.81 -1.45
N SER A 138 -15.52 -2.62 -1.46
CA SER A 138 -14.87 -3.16 -0.26
C SER A 138 -13.35 -3.03 -0.27
N LEU A 139 -12.77 -3.20 -1.45
CA LEU A 139 -11.34 -3.18 -1.71
C LEU A 139 -11.02 -2.28 -2.89
N LEU A 140 -9.74 -1.93 -2.99
CA LEU A 140 -9.16 -1.36 -4.20
C LEU A 140 -8.56 -2.50 -5.00
N VAL A 141 -8.95 -2.58 -6.27
CA VAL A 141 -8.51 -3.61 -7.21
C VAL A 141 -7.83 -2.95 -8.40
N PRO A 142 -6.86 -3.61 -9.05
CA PRO A 142 -6.26 -3.08 -10.27
C PRO A 142 -7.31 -2.69 -11.29
N LEU A 143 -7.15 -1.53 -11.93
CA LEU A 143 -8.08 -1.02 -12.93
C LEU A 143 -8.08 -1.91 -14.18
N HIS A 144 -6.91 -2.46 -14.52
CA HIS A 144 -6.69 -3.32 -15.67
C HIS A 144 -5.87 -4.54 -15.27
N ASP A 145 -6.15 -5.68 -15.92
CA ASP A 145 -5.27 -6.84 -15.82
C ASP A 145 -3.99 -6.54 -16.61
N THR A 146 -2.85 -6.61 -15.93
CA THR A 146 -1.56 -6.26 -16.53
C THR A 146 -0.77 -7.53 -16.85
N PRO A 147 -0.65 -7.91 -18.14
CA PRO A 147 -0.02 -9.17 -18.50
C PRO A 147 1.47 -9.14 -18.16
N LEU A 148 1.91 -10.11 -17.37
CA LEU A 148 3.32 -10.34 -17.08
C LEU A 148 3.84 -11.52 -17.90
N LYS A 149 5.02 -11.36 -18.50
CA LYS A 149 5.70 -12.45 -19.19
C LYS A 149 6.64 -13.14 -18.22
N PHE A 150 6.45 -14.43 -18.00
CA PHE A 150 7.31 -15.26 -17.15
C PHE A 150 8.19 -16.20 -17.97
N GLU A 151 9.45 -16.31 -17.58
CA GLU A 151 10.45 -17.19 -18.18
C GLU A 151 11.08 -18.03 -17.07
N SER A 152 11.13 -19.35 -17.23
CA SER A 152 11.70 -20.23 -16.21
C SER A 152 13.22 -20.03 -16.11
N VAL A 153 13.73 -19.94 -14.89
CA VAL A 153 15.17 -19.88 -14.59
C VAL A 153 15.75 -21.27 -14.40
#